data_AF-A0A2V7N1K8-F1
#
_entry.id   AF-A0A2V7N1K8-F1
#
_cell.length_a   1.000
_cell.length_b   1.000
_cell.length_c   1.000
_cell.angle_alpha   90.00
_cell.angle_beta   90.00
_cell.angle_gamma   90.00
#
_symmetry.space_group_name_H-M   'P 1'
#
loop_
_entity.id
_entity.type
_entity.pdbx_description
1 polymer ?
#
loop_
_entity_poly.entity_id
_entity_poly.type
_entity_poly.pdbx_seq_one_letter_code
_entity_poly.pdbx_strand_id
1 'polypeptide(L)'
;QQRFGQYTRSLMKGLGVPVLNQYGLRPATVRGQPDQIAPLTAFRDLDTLGLLRGVTTFNYHLHLPHYAVTSKDTKVIHVLSTQAIDLSRPHPFTEVGNKEFNSFLWMPPSGKRGGHILLVDSTVFTTLFGGTDSLKQFWLNVAGM
;
A
#
# COMPACT_ATOMS: atom_id res chain seq x y z
N GLN A 1 -2.04 -11.13 -14.58
CA GLN A 1 -2.55 -9.76 -14.33
C GLN A 1 -3.54 -9.82 -13.17
N GLN A 2 -3.34 -9.02 -12.12
CA GLN A 2 -4.32 -8.86 -11.04
C GLN A 2 -5.07 -7.55 -11.28
N ARG A 3 -6.36 -7.49 -10.99
CA ARG A 3 -7.17 -6.27 -11.14
C ARG A 3 -8.15 -6.17 -9.97
N PHE A 4 -8.52 -4.94 -9.61
CA PHE A 4 -9.67 -4.73 -8.73
C PHE A 4 -10.94 -5.28 -9.37
N GLY A 5 -11.88 -5.74 -8.54
CA GLY A 5 -13.22 -6.14 -8.99
C GLY A 5 -13.97 -4.99 -9.67
N GLN A 6 -14.98 -5.31 -10.48
CA GLN A 6 -15.74 -4.32 -11.26
C GLN A 6 -16.37 -3.24 -10.36
N TYR A 7 -16.99 -3.64 -9.25
CA TYR A 7 -17.60 -2.71 -8.31
C TYR A 7 -16.58 -1.72 -7.73
N THR A 8 -15.44 -2.22 -7.23
CA THR A 8 -14.36 -1.37 -6.72
C THR A 8 -13.86 -0.39 -7.76
N ARG A 9 -13.70 -0.79 -9.03
CA ARG A 9 -13.29 0.13 -10.10
C ARG A 9 -14.33 1.21 -10.37
N SER A 10 -15.62 0.87 -10.36
CA SER A 10 -16.70 1.85 -10.52
C SER A 10 -16.73 2.85 -9.36
N LEU A 11 -16.56 2.38 -8.13
CA LEU A 11 -16.47 3.22 -6.94
C LEU A 11 -15.25 4.15 -7.01
N MET A 12 -14.07 3.61 -7.30
CA MET A 12 -12.83 4.38 -7.47
C MET A 12 -12.97 5.45 -8.55
N LYS A 13 -13.60 5.10 -9.69
CA LYS A 13 -13.89 6.06 -10.76
C LYS A 13 -14.82 7.18 -10.27
N GLY A 14 -15.89 6.84 -9.55
CA GLY A 14 -16.83 7.83 -8.98
C GLY A 14 -16.18 8.75 -7.94
N LEU A 15 -15.19 8.24 -7.20
CA LEU A 15 -14.42 8.99 -6.21
C LEU A 15 -13.18 9.70 -6.78
N GLY A 16 -12.93 9.55 -8.09
CA GLY A 16 -11.78 10.16 -8.77
C GLY A 16 -10.43 9.59 -8.36
N VAL A 17 -10.35 8.32 -7.94
CA VAL A 17 -9.12 7.66 -7.48
C VAL A 17 -8.26 7.24 -8.67
N PRO A 18 -7.06 7.83 -8.89
CA PRO A 18 -6.24 7.58 -10.07
C PRO A 18 -5.28 6.41 -9.83
N VAL A 19 -5.82 5.25 -9.45
CA VAL A 19 -5.02 4.07 -9.10
C VAL A 19 -5.53 2.82 -9.82
N LEU A 20 -4.60 2.03 -10.34
CA LEU A 20 -4.86 0.71 -10.89
C LEU A 20 -4.08 -0.34 -10.10
N ASN A 21 -4.71 -1.50 -9.88
CA ASN A 21 -3.97 -2.72 -9.58
C ASN A 21 -3.70 -3.44 -10.90
N GLN A 22 -2.42 -3.65 -11.21
CA GLN A 22 -1.96 -4.38 -12.39
C GLN A 22 -1.35 -5.74 -12.03
N TYR A 23 -0.76 -5.85 -10.85
CA TYR A 23 0.07 -6.98 -10.41
C TYR A 23 -0.18 -7.33 -8.95
N GLY A 24 -0.10 -8.63 -8.67
CA GLY A 24 0.12 -9.16 -7.32
C GLY A 24 1.58 -9.51 -7.19
N LEU A 25 2.31 -8.73 -6.40
CA LEU A 25 3.74 -8.89 -6.22
C LEU A 25 4.01 -9.56 -4.89
N ARG A 26 4.99 -10.47 -4.89
CA ARG A 26 5.46 -11.10 -3.67
C ARG A 26 6.38 -10.13 -2.94
N PRO A 27 6.03 -9.69 -1.71
CA PRO A 27 6.93 -8.86 -0.95
C PRO A 27 8.16 -9.64 -0.51
N ALA A 28 9.29 -8.95 -0.44
CA ALA A 28 10.51 -9.47 0.15
C ALA A 28 10.30 -9.79 1.63
N THR A 29 11.09 -10.73 2.13
CA THR A 29 11.11 -11.13 3.53
C THR A 29 12.45 -10.77 4.15
N VAL A 30 12.49 -10.66 5.48
CA VAL A 30 13.75 -10.45 6.20
C VAL A 30 14.64 -11.67 5.99
N ARG A 31 15.92 -11.44 5.66
CA ARG A 31 16.88 -12.52 5.37
C ARG A 31 16.93 -13.51 6.55
N GLY A 32 16.70 -14.79 6.26
CA GLY A 32 16.67 -15.85 7.28
C GLY A 32 15.35 -15.97 8.05
N GLN A 33 14.34 -15.14 7.75
CA GLN A 33 13.02 -15.16 8.39
C GLN A 33 11.92 -15.13 7.31
N PRO A 34 11.58 -16.28 6.70
CA PRO A 34 10.73 -16.36 5.52
C PRO A 34 9.28 -15.91 5.76
N ASP A 35 8.81 -15.89 7.01
CA ASP A 35 7.47 -15.45 7.37
C ASP A 35 7.41 -13.98 7.83
N GLN A 36 8.56 -13.31 7.92
CA GLN A 36 8.63 -11.91 8.30
C GLN A 36 8.83 -11.05 7.05
N ILE A 37 7.81 -10.28 6.69
CA ILE A 37 7.91 -9.29 5.60
C ILE A 37 9.02 -8.28 5.88
N ALA A 38 9.74 -7.88 4.83
CA ALA A 38 10.71 -6.80 4.92
C ALA A 38 10.03 -5.48 5.33
N PRO A 39 10.70 -4.60 6.10
CA PRO A 39 10.16 -3.29 6.47
C PRO A 39 9.70 -2.44 5.28
N LEU A 40 8.70 -1.59 5.52
CA LEU A 40 8.25 -0.59 4.56
C LEU A 40 9.32 0.48 4.35
N THR A 41 9.47 0.93 3.11
CA THR A 41 10.09 2.22 2.81
C THR A 41 9.00 3.28 3.00
N ALA A 42 9.07 4.06 4.07
CA ALA A 42 8.04 5.03 4.44
C ALA A 42 8.44 6.47 4.07
N PHE A 43 7.56 7.18 3.34
CA PHE A 43 7.74 8.58 2.94
C PHE A 43 7.10 9.51 3.98
N ARG A 44 7.84 9.74 5.08
CA ARG A 44 7.35 10.44 6.27
C ARG A 44 7.06 11.91 6.06
N ASP A 45 7.75 12.53 5.12
CA ASP A 45 7.53 13.89 4.65
C ASP A 45 6.15 14.06 3.98
N LEU A 46 5.63 13.00 3.34
CA LEU A 46 4.29 12.98 2.74
C LEU A 46 3.20 12.57 3.74
N ASP A 47 3.56 11.86 4.81
CA ASP A 47 2.65 11.37 5.85
C ASP A 47 2.28 12.45 6.89
N THR A 48 1.70 13.55 6.41
CA THR A 48 1.32 14.70 7.25
C THR A 48 0.26 14.37 8.31
N LEU A 49 -0.49 13.27 8.12
CA LEU A 49 -1.48 12.77 9.07
C LEU A 49 -0.86 11.83 10.12
N GLY A 50 0.42 11.46 9.97
CA GLY A 50 1.11 10.55 10.88
C GLY A 50 0.57 9.12 10.87
N LEU A 51 -0.06 8.68 9.78
CA LEU A 51 -0.70 7.37 9.64
C LEU A 51 0.29 6.21 9.81
N LEU A 52 1.56 6.42 9.44
CA LEU A 52 2.60 5.41 9.56
C LEU A 52 3.35 5.50 10.90
N ARG A 53 3.04 6.43 11.82
CA ARG A 53 3.81 6.62 13.07
C ARG A 53 3.89 5.31 13.86
N GLY A 54 5.11 4.83 14.12
CA GLY A 54 5.32 3.52 14.78
C GLY A 54 4.95 2.29 13.94
N VAL A 55 4.55 2.46 12.67
CA VAL A 55 4.26 1.37 11.73
C VAL A 55 5.54 1.06 10.94
N THR A 56 6.02 -0.17 11.04
CA THR A 56 7.23 -0.63 10.35
C THR A 56 6.93 -1.61 9.21
N THR A 57 5.83 -2.35 9.31
CA THR A 57 5.41 -3.38 8.34
C THR A 57 3.88 -3.39 8.24
N PHE A 58 3.35 -3.72 7.06
CA PHE A 58 1.99 -4.30 6.97
C PHE A 58 2.08 -5.84 7.07
N ASN A 59 0.98 -6.54 6.81
CA ASN A 59 0.93 -7.99 6.88
C ASN A 59 1.66 -8.67 5.71
N TYR A 60 2.21 -9.85 5.99
CA TYR A 60 2.80 -10.69 4.95
C TYR A 60 1.71 -11.50 4.23
N HIS A 61 1.62 -11.32 2.92
CA HIS A 61 0.80 -12.13 2.03
C HIS A 61 1.54 -12.30 0.69
N LEU A 62 1.40 -13.47 0.06
CA LEU A 62 2.16 -13.84 -1.15
C LEU A 62 1.91 -12.95 -2.37
N HIS A 63 0.77 -12.26 -2.46
CA HIS A 63 0.35 -11.49 -3.62
C HIS A 63 -0.21 -10.12 -3.25
N LEU A 64 0.64 -9.23 -2.76
CA LEU A 64 0.21 -7.88 -2.42
C LEU A 64 -0.04 -7.04 -3.69
N PRO A 65 -1.10 -6.21 -3.70
CA PRO A 65 -1.41 -5.37 -4.83
C PRO A 65 -0.34 -4.29 -5.02
N HIS A 66 0.13 -4.11 -6.26
CA HIS A 66 0.81 -2.87 -6.63
C HIS A 66 -0.22 -1.79 -6.94
N TYR A 67 -0.27 -0.74 -6.12
CA TYR A 67 -1.11 0.43 -6.36
C TYR A 67 -0.44 1.41 -7.34
N ALA A 68 -0.54 1.12 -8.63
CA ALA A 68 0.02 1.96 -9.69
C ALA A 68 -0.76 3.28 -9.79
N VAL A 69 -0.09 4.41 -9.53
CA VAL A 69 -0.66 5.75 -9.69
C VAL A 69 -0.65 6.14 -11.16
N THR A 70 -1.82 6.51 -11.69
CA THR A 70 -1.98 6.91 -13.10
C THR A 70 -1.99 8.42 -13.30
N SER A 71 -2.11 9.20 -12.22
CA SER A 71 -2.04 10.66 -12.28
C SER A 71 -0.59 11.13 -12.27
N LYS A 72 -0.31 12.23 -12.99
CA LYS A 72 0.96 12.97 -12.88
C LYS A 72 0.92 14.08 -11.83
N ASP A 73 -0.27 14.43 -11.35
CA ASP A 73 -0.45 15.43 -10.29
C ASP A 73 -0.20 14.78 -8.92
N THR A 74 0.93 15.14 -8.31
CA THR A 74 1.38 14.63 -7.01
C THR A 74 0.59 15.17 -5.82
N LYS A 75 -0.31 16.14 -6.04
CA LYS A 75 -1.19 16.69 -4.98
C LYS A 75 -2.48 15.89 -4.81
N VAL A 76 -2.87 15.11 -5.81
CA VAL A 76 -4.13 14.34 -5.81
C VAL A 76 -4.02 13.08 -4.96
N ILE A 77 -2.84 12.46 -4.94
CA ILE A 77 -2.58 11.22 -4.23
C ILE A 77 -1.10 11.15 -3.84
N HIS A 78 -0.85 10.69 -2.63
CA HIS A 78 0.48 10.51 -2.07
C HIS A 78 0.75 9.03 -1.87
N VAL A 79 1.88 8.55 -2.36
CA VAL A 79 2.41 7.23 -1.97
C VAL A 79 3.09 7.44 -0.62
N LEU A 80 2.54 6.84 0.45
CA LEU A 80 3.07 6.96 1.80
C LEU A 80 4.08 5.86 2.12
N SER A 81 3.97 4.70 1.48
CA SER A 81 5.00 3.68 1.54
C SER A 81 5.11 2.83 0.29
N THR A 82 6.32 2.30 0.09
CA THR A 82 6.60 1.18 -0.81
C THR A 82 7.06 -0.05 -0.04
N GLN A 83 6.97 -1.20 -0.70
CA GLN A 83 7.36 -2.49 -0.17
C GLN A 83 8.35 -3.16 -1.12
N ALA A 84 9.47 -3.62 -0.59
CA ALA A 84 10.46 -4.38 -1.36
C ALA A 84 9.87 -5.67 -1.94
N ILE A 85 10.31 -6.05 -3.14
CA ILE A 85 9.86 -7.23 -3.88
C ILE A 85 10.84 -8.38 -3.66
N ASP A 86 10.34 -9.61 -3.54
CA ASP A 86 11.16 -10.82 -3.63
C ASP A 86 11.69 -10.98 -5.06
N LEU A 87 12.97 -10.62 -5.26
CA LEU A 87 13.65 -10.66 -6.56
C LEU A 87 14.11 -12.06 -6.97
N SER A 88 13.94 -13.09 -6.12
CA SER A 88 14.31 -14.47 -6.49
C SER A 88 13.39 -15.08 -7.55
N ARG A 89 12.24 -14.43 -7.80
CA ARG A 89 11.23 -14.86 -8.78
C ARG A 89 11.13 -13.82 -9.89
N PRO A 90 11.48 -14.17 -11.14
CA PRO A 90 11.31 -13.28 -12.27
C PRO A 90 9.86 -12.82 -12.43
N HIS A 91 9.67 -11.54 -12.71
CA HIS A 91 8.37 -10.95 -12.98
C HIS A 91 8.55 -9.76 -13.93
N PRO A 92 7.64 -9.50 -14.90
CA PRO A 92 7.79 -8.39 -15.85
C PRO A 92 8.01 -7.03 -15.19
N PHE A 93 7.37 -6.82 -14.03
CA PHE A 93 7.56 -5.61 -13.22
C PHE A 93 9.00 -5.46 -12.68
N THR A 94 9.67 -6.55 -12.28
CA THR A 94 11.05 -6.51 -11.77
C THR A 94 12.08 -6.56 -12.88
N GLU A 95 11.76 -7.17 -14.03
CA GLU A 95 12.65 -7.26 -15.21
C GLU A 95 12.97 -5.88 -15.79
N VAL A 96 12.05 -4.93 -15.70
CA VAL A 96 12.29 -3.52 -16.09
C VAL A 96 13.01 -2.71 -15.00
N GLY A 97 13.48 -3.35 -13.93
CA GLY A 97 14.33 -2.76 -12.90
C GLY A 97 13.61 -2.31 -11.61
N ASN A 98 12.29 -2.48 -11.49
CA ASN A 98 11.60 -2.14 -10.24
C ASN A 98 11.99 -3.10 -9.12
N LYS A 99 12.30 -2.55 -7.94
CA LYS A 99 12.68 -3.33 -6.74
C LYS A 99 11.65 -3.23 -5.63
N GLU A 100 10.76 -2.26 -5.71
CA GLU A 100 9.70 -2.03 -4.75
C GLU A 100 8.39 -1.72 -5.47
N PHE A 101 7.27 -1.86 -4.75
CA PHE A 101 5.95 -1.50 -5.24
C PHE A 101 5.21 -0.63 -4.22
N ASN A 102 4.37 0.27 -4.72
CA ASN A 102 3.52 1.10 -3.87
C ASN A 102 2.56 0.24 -3.04
N SER A 103 2.61 0.39 -1.71
CA SER A 103 1.89 -0.46 -0.75
C SER A 103 0.87 0.28 0.09
N PHE A 104 1.06 1.59 0.30
CA PHE A 104 0.09 2.43 1.02
C PHE A 104 0.01 3.82 0.41
N LEU A 105 -1.20 4.24 0.06
CA LEU A 105 -1.46 5.54 -0.54
C LEU A 105 -2.52 6.29 0.25
N TRP A 106 -2.42 7.61 0.20
CA TRP A 106 -3.37 8.53 0.80
C TRP A 106 -3.80 9.59 -0.21
N MET A 107 -5.10 9.83 -0.30
CA MET A 107 -5.68 10.97 -1.01
C MET A 107 -6.35 11.93 -0.03
N PRO A 108 -5.91 13.19 0.08
CA PRO A 108 -6.58 14.19 0.90
C PRO A 108 -8.00 14.50 0.37
N PRO A 109 -8.89 15.06 1.20
CA PRO A 109 -10.15 15.63 0.74
C PRO A 109 -9.93 16.62 -0.41
N SER A 110 -10.84 16.64 -1.38
CA SER A 110 -10.76 17.57 -2.50
C SER A 110 -12.12 17.81 -3.13
N GLY A 111 -12.42 19.08 -3.42
CA GLY A 111 -13.71 19.50 -3.99
C GLY A 111 -14.88 19.03 -3.13
N LYS A 112 -15.78 18.24 -3.74
CA LYS A 112 -16.97 17.68 -3.05
C LYS A 112 -16.66 16.45 -2.19
N ARG A 113 -15.48 15.84 -2.31
CA ARG A 113 -15.07 14.69 -1.49
C ARG A 113 -14.51 15.22 -0.17
N GLY A 114 -15.35 15.23 0.87
CA GLY A 114 -14.97 15.71 2.21
C GLY A 114 -14.09 14.74 3.02
N GLY A 115 -13.94 13.48 2.57
CA GLY A 115 -13.18 12.46 3.27
C GLY A 115 -11.83 12.12 2.64
N HIS A 116 -10.90 11.70 3.50
CA HIS A 116 -9.66 11.04 3.09
C HIS A 116 -9.97 9.70 2.43
N ILE A 117 -9.17 9.29 1.44
CA ILE A 117 -9.17 7.92 0.93
C ILE A 117 -7.82 7.31 1.23
N LEU A 118 -7.83 6.16 1.88
CA LEU A 118 -6.65 5.34 2.12
C LEU A 118 -6.73 4.12 1.21
N LEU A 119 -5.62 3.80 0.53
CA LEU A 119 -5.48 2.56 -0.23
C LEU A 119 -4.40 1.73 0.42
N VAL A 120 -4.82 0.62 1.02
CA VAL A 120 -3.97 -0.35 1.70
C VAL A 120 -4.56 -1.73 1.48
N ASP A 121 -3.72 -2.76 1.52
CA ASP A 121 -4.19 -4.12 1.34
C ASP A 121 -5.17 -4.53 2.46
N SER A 122 -6.20 -5.29 2.09
CA SER A 122 -7.28 -5.69 3.01
C SER A 122 -6.81 -6.51 4.21
N THR A 123 -5.61 -7.10 4.14
CA THR A 123 -5.03 -7.83 5.26
C THR A 123 -4.84 -6.97 6.50
N VAL A 124 -4.87 -5.63 6.43
CA VAL A 124 -4.85 -4.77 7.64
C VAL A 124 -6.02 -5.00 8.60
N PHE A 125 -7.09 -5.67 8.15
CA PHE A 125 -8.24 -6.03 8.98
C PHE A 125 -8.12 -7.41 9.66
N THR A 126 -6.99 -8.09 9.52
CA THR A 126 -6.77 -9.41 10.12
C THR A 126 -5.39 -9.52 10.75
N THR A 127 -5.30 -10.29 11.84
CA THR A 127 -4.03 -10.61 12.52
C THR A 127 -3.48 -11.98 12.11
N LEU A 128 -4.16 -12.70 11.20
CA LEU A 128 -3.78 -14.05 10.76
C LEU A 128 -2.37 -14.11 10.13
N PHE A 129 -1.84 -12.98 9.70
CA PHE A 129 -0.58 -12.86 8.95
C PHE A 129 0.54 -12.16 9.74
N GLY A 130 0.40 -12.07 11.07
CA GLY A 130 1.41 -11.47 11.96
C GLY A 130 1.29 -9.95 12.07
N GLY A 131 2.43 -9.26 12.24
CA GLY A 131 2.52 -7.79 12.20
C GLY A 131 1.72 -7.03 13.27
N THR A 132 1.33 -7.70 14.36
CA THR A 132 0.25 -7.22 15.25
C THR A 132 0.53 -5.86 15.89
N ASP A 133 1.77 -5.58 16.30
CA ASP A 133 2.11 -4.27 16.86
C ASP A 133 2.02 -3.15 15.83
N SER A 134 2.54 -3.36 14.62
CA SER A 134 2.43 -2.40 13.52
C SER A 134 0.98 -2.17 13.10
N LEU A 135 0.15 -3.22 13.03
CA LEU A 135 -1.27 -3.08 12.75
C LEU A 135 -2.02 -2.32 13.85
N LYS A 136 -1.71 -2.62 15.12
CA LYS A 136 -2.27 -1.89 16.26
C LYS A 136 -1.94 -0.40 16.16
N GLN A 137 -0.68 -0.05 15.91
CA GLN A 137 -0.27 1.35 15.74
C GLN A 137 -0.95 2.00 14.54
N PHE A 138 -1.01 1.31 13.40
CA PHE A 138 -1.71 1.81 12.21
C PHE A 138 -3.16 2.19 12.52
N TRP A 139 -3.91 1.31 13.18
CA TRP A 139 -5.30 1.57 13.54
C TRP A 139 -5.45 2.66 14.61
N LEU A 140 -4.54 2.76 15.58
CA LEU A 140 -4.51 3.89 16.53
C LEU A 140 -4.30 5.23 15.81
N ASN A 141 -3.40 5.28 14.83
CA ASN A 141 -3.17 6.50 14.04
C ASN A 141 -4.40 6.87 13.20
N VAL A 142 -5.05 5.89 12.56
CA VAL A 142 -6.28 6.11 11.79
C VAL A 142 -7.42 6.61 12.68
N ALA A 143 -7.57 6.05 13.89
CA ALA A 143 -8.62 6.44 14.83
C ALA A 143 -8.38 7.84 15.45
N GLY A 144 -7.13 8.30 15.49
CA GLY A 144 -6.75 9.61 16.02
C GLY A 144 -6.64 10.73 14.98
N MET A 145 -7.00 10.46 13.72
CA MET A 145 -6.94 11.41 12.60
C MET A 145 -8.02 12.50 12.69
#